data_AF-A0AAU5N5X5-F1
#
_entry.id   AF-A0AAU5N5X5-F1
#
_cell.length_a   1.000
_cell.length_b   1.000
_cell.length_c   1.000
_cell.angle_alpha   90.00
_cell.angle_beta   90.00
_cell.angle_gamma   90.00
#
_symmetry.space_group_name_H-M   'P 1'
#
loop_
_entity.id
_entity.type
_entity.pdbx_description
1 polymer ?
#
loop_
_entity_poly.entity_id
_entity_poly.type
_entity_poly.pdbx_seq_one_letter_code
_entity_poly.pdbx_strand_id
1 'polypeptide(L)'
;MRRRTQDAEVQDVLPGEAGGWALGSLGAAANTVTVLRRTAWGLMVASPVLSVWVLLSRPAQVAPVAPVRQEQPTAGQPAGPGGFAELYVNAYLAAGEGTEESLAPFLPTARDVTLTAAPGAQRAQELAAVKVRQVSAGYWSVTVAARIAPTGTTKAKPEKESGSAPSGAVLRYFQVAVRSGAGGALAAAALPAEVAAPLSGEAPSLAYGQSVPVPASDPAGQTLSGFFAAYLAGSGQLDRYLSPGTALSPVSPAPYARVEVAQVAETGTNDPGAQQAVPADGARRELLVQVAATDTAGQQRPLAYAIAITARDGRWEIASVEGAPVLSKDSARTDERETQ
;
A
#
# COMPACT_ATOMS: atom_id res chain seq x y z
N MET A 1 62.87 -19.93 98.59
CA MET A 1 64.31 -20.25 98.42
C MET A 1 64.69 -20.03 96.96
N ARG A 2 65.91 -19.49 96.75
CA ARG A 2 66.64 -19.13 95.52
C ARG A 2 66.35 -20.05 94.31
N ARG A 3 66.43 -19.66 93.03
CA ARG A 3 67.33 -18.71 92.35
C ARG A 3 66.80 -18.41 90.94
N ARG A 4 67.06 -17.19 90.46
CA ARG A 4 66.96 -16.74 89.06
C ARG A 4 68.19 -17.25 88.29
N THR A 5 68.00 -17.77 87.09
CA THR A 5 68.98 -17.72 85.99
C THR A 5 68.23 -17.77 84.67
N GLN A 6 68.80 -17.04 83.72
CA GLN A 6 68.27 -16.51 82.48
C GLN A 6 68.92 -17.26 81.31
N ASP A 7 68.57 -16.84 80.09
CA ASP A 7 69.14 -17.17 78.76
C ASP A 7 68.25 -18.16 77.97
N ALA A 8 67.53 -17.74 76.91
CA ALA A 8 68.00 -17.25 75.59
C ALA A 8 68.81 -18.34 74.87
N GLU A 9 68.69 -18.67 73.59
CA GLU A 9 67.84 -18.38 72.44
C GLU A 9 68.38 -19.35 71.33
N VAL A 10 67.69 -19.44 70.18
CA VAL A 10 68.23 -19.85 68.86
C VAL A 10 68.51 -21.35 68.59
N GLN A 11 67.53 -21.98 67.93
CA GLN A 11 67.56 -22.47 66.52
C GLN A 11 68.84 -23.11 65.94
N ASP A 12 68.74 -24.37 65.49
CA ASP A 12 69.25 -24.92 64.20
C ASP A 12 68.89 -26.42 64.11
N VAL A 13 68.11 -26.90 63.13
CA VAL A 13 68.45 -27.20 61.71
C VAL A 13 69.27 -28.49 61.53
N LEU A 14 68.53 -29.56 61.15
CA LEU A 14 68.87 -30.71 60.27
C LEU A 14 69.85 -31.80 60.78
N PRO A 15 69.98 -32.95 60.09
CA PRO A 15 69.02 -33.79 59.35
C PRO A 15 69.11 -35.28 59.78
N GLY A 16 68.19 -36.12 59.30
CA GLY A 16 68.27 -37.58 59.50
C GLY A 16 67.59 -38.34 58.39
N GLU A 17 68.37 -38.72 57.38
CA GLU A 17 67.99 -39.61 56.28
C GLU A 17 67.58 -41.01 56.77
N ALA A 18 66.52 -41.53 56.15
CA ALA A 18 66.37 -42.92 55.73
C ALA A 18 65.28 -42.90 54.65
N GLY A 19 65.53 -43.14 53.37
CA GLY A 19 66.10 -44.38 52.86
C GLY A 19 64.94 -45.36 52.57
N GLY A 20 64.39 -45.35 51.36
CA GLY A 20 63.33 -46.29 50.98
C GLY A 20 62.62 -45.94 49.68
N TRP A 21 63.25 -46.29 48.56
CA TRP A 21 62.65 -46.21 47.22
C TRP A 21 61.57 -47.30 47.05
N ALA A 22 60.33 -46.88 46.77
CA ALA A 22 59.32 -47.74 46.19
C ALA A 22 58.99 -47.24 44.77
N LEU A 23 59.62 -47.87 43.78
CA LEU A 23 59.22 -47.85 42.39
C LEU A 23 58.01 -48.79 42.20
N GLY A 24 56.91 -48.24 41.70
CA GLY A 24 55.72 -48.94 41.22
C GLY A 24 54.55 -47.96 41.18
N SER A 25 53.95 -47.56 40.06
CA SER A 25 53.86 -48.19 38.75
C SER A 25 53.98 -47.17 37.61
N LEU A 26 54.80 -47.53 36.63
CA LEU A 26 54.74 -46.98 35.28
C LEU A 26 53.50 -47.57 34.59
N GLY A 27 52.33 -47.04 34.90
CA GLY A 27 51.06 -47.40 34.24
C GLY A 27 50.21 -46.19 33.85
N ALA A 28 50.43 -45.04 34.50
CA ALA A 28 49.60 -43.84 34.32
C ALA A 28 50.11 -42.85 33.25
N ALA A 29 51.29 -43.08 32.66
CA ALA A 29 51.90 -42.15 31.69
C ALA A 29 51.75 -42.55 30.21
N ALA A 30 51.06 -43.67 29.90
CA ALA A 30 50.81 -44.08 28.51
C ALA A 30 49.38 -43.79 28.01
N ASN A 31 48.40 -43.64 28.92
CA ASN A 31 47.00 -43.41 28.54
C ASN A 31 46.62 -41.93 28.39
N THR A 32 47.40 -41.00 28.91
CA THR A 32 47.14 -39.56 28.77
C THR A 32 47.42 -39.07 27.35
N VAL A 33 48.42 -39.63 26.67
CA VAL A 33 48.75 -39.26 25.28
C VAL A 33 47.76 -39.88 24.27
N THR A 34 47.26 -41.09 24.51
CA THR A 34 46.26 -41.73 23.63
C THR A 34 44.87 -41.12 23.77
N VAL A 35 44.50 -40.63 24.96
CA VAL A 35 43.24 -39.89 25.17
C VAL A 35 43.30 -38.50 24.53
N LEU A 36 44.39 -37.73 24.69
CA LEU A 36 44.55 -36.45 24.00
C LEU A 36 44.59 -36.57 22.47
N ARG A 37 45.21 -37.64 21.96
CA ARG A 37 45.27 -37.90 20.51
C ARG A 37 43.90 -38.33 19.95
N ARG A 38 43.10 -39.07 20.72
CA ARG A 38 41.72 -39.46 20.34
C ARG A 38 40.76 -38.26 20.36
N THR A 39 40.88 -37.35 21.32
CA THR A 39 40.05 -36.13 21.35
C THR A 39 40.44 -35.15 20.22
N ALA A 40 41.73 -35.05 19.89
CA ALA A 40 42.19 -34.28 18.74
C ALA A 40 41.69 -34.84 17.39
N TRP A 41 41.69 -36.16 17.20
CA TRP A 41 41.10 -36.80 16.00
C TRP A 41 39.57 -36.68 15.98
N GLY A 42 38.90 -36.73 17.13
CA GLY A 42 37.44 -36.51 17.24
C GLY A 42 37.01 -35.11 16.78
N LEU A 43 37.76 -34.07 17.14
CA LEU A 43 37.53 -32.70 16.70
C LEU A 43 37.79 -32.50 15.19
N MET A 44 38.77 -33.21 14.62
CA MET A 44 39.11 -33.10 13.19
C MET A 44 38.11 -33.84 12.28
N VAL A 45 37.47 -34.91 12.77
CA VAL A 45 36.40 -35.65 12.05
C VAL A 45 35.02 -35.01 12.26
N ALA A 46 34.82 -34.25 13.33
CA ALA A 46 33.57 -33.50 13.55
C ALA A 46 33.35 -32.36 12.53
N SER A 47 34.43 -31.77 11.98
CA SER A 47 34.36 -30.70 10.99
C SER A 47 33.71 -31.09 9.65
N PRO A 48 34.05 -32.22 9.00
CA PRO A 48 33.37 -32.61 7.76
C PRO A 48 31.90 -33.04 7.99
N VAL A 49 31.57 -33.60 9.15
CA VAL A 49 30.18 -34.04 9.45
C VAL A 49 29.24 -32.85 9.65
N LEU A 50 29.69 -31.79 10.34
CA LEU A 50 28.94 -30.53 10.43
C LEU A 50 28.82 -29.83 9.06
N SER A 51 29.85 -29.95 8.22
CA SER A 51 29.83 -29.38 6.86
C SER A 51 28.82 -30.08 5.94
N VAL A 52 28.71 -31.41 6.04
CA VAL A 52 27.71 -32.22 5.31
C VAL A 52 26.28 -31.93 5.80
N TRP A 53 26.08 -31.69 7.09
CA TRP A 53 24.76 -31.36 7.66
C TRP A 53 24.24 -29.98 7.21
N VAL A 54 25.14 -29.00 7.05
CA VAL A 54 24.81 -27.68 6.46
C VAL A 54 24.46 -27.77 4.97
N LEU A 55 25.08 -28.71 4.23
CA LEU A 55 24.77 -28.94 2.81
C LEU A 55 23.40 -29.62 2.59
N LEU A 56 22.94 -30.43 3.54
CA LEU A 56 21.63 -31.08 3.51
C LEU A 56 20.50 -30.17 4.04
N SER A 57 20.83 -29.16 4.85
CA SER A 57 19.87 -28.23 5.46
C SER A 57 19.68 -26.95 4.64
N ARG A 58 19.69 -27.06 3.30
CA ARG A 58 19.38 -25.91 2.44
C ARG A 58 17.91 -25.54 2.66
N PRO A 59 17.58 -24.33 3.14
CA PRO A 59 16.20 -23.88 3.12
C PRO A 59 15.73 -23.93 1.67
N ALA A 60 14.52 -24.46 1.46
CA ALA A 60 13.90 -24.46 0.14
C ALA A 60 14.02 -23.05 -0.42
N GLN A 61 14.70 -22.90 -1.56
CA GLN A 61 14.71 -21.63 -2.26
C GLN A 61 13.24 -21.32 -2.54
N VAL A 62 12.74 -20.28 -1.88
CA VAL A 62 11.46 -19.67 -2.23
C VAL A 62 11.60 -19.37 -3.72
N ALA A 63 10.81 -20.07 -4.53
CA ALA A 63 10.77 -19.81 -5.96
C ALA A 63 10.57 -18.31 -6.11
N PRO A 64 11.37 -17.61 -6.95
CA PRO A 64 11.09 -16.22 -7.23
C PRO A 64 9.64 -16.18 -7.68
N VAL A 65 8.80 -15.46 -6.93
CA VAL A 65 7.46 -15.11 -7.38
C VAL A 65 7.70 -14.50 -8.74
N ALA A 66 7.26 -15.19 -9.81
CA ALA A 66 7.30 -14.62 -11.14
C ALA A 66 6.66 -13.24 -10.97
N PRO A 67 7.34 -12.15 -11.36
CA PRO A 67 6.71 -10.85 -11.24
C PRO A 67 5.39 -11.00 -11.96
N VAL A 68 4.28 -10.81 -11.22
CA VAL A 68 3.00 -10.54 -11.86
C VAL A 68 3.35 -9.47 -12.86
N ARG A 69 3.22 -9.79 -14.15
CA ARG A 69 3.37 -8.79 -15.18
C ARG A 69 2.24 -7.82 -14.90
N GLN A 70 2.52 -6.83 -14.04
CA GLN A 70 1.85 -5.57 -14.09
C GLN A 70 2.06 -5.18 -15.52
N GLU A 71 0.99 -5.22 -16.32
CA GLU A 71 0.93 -4.45 -17.53
C GLU A 71 1.09 -3.00 -17.07
N GLN A 72 2.33 -2.59 -16.84
CA GLN A 72 2.68 -1.19 -16.78
C GLN A 72 2.13 -0.64 -18.08
N PRO A 73 1.17 0.32 -18.03
CA PRO A 73 0.76 1.01 -19.24
C PRO A 73 2.06 1.47 -19.90
N THR A 74 2.28 1.01 -21.13
CA THR A 74 3.55 1.19 -21.81
C THR A 74 3.85 2.68 -21.83
N ALA A 75 4.88 3.09 -21.08
CA ALA A 75 5.34 4.46 -21.06
C ALA A 75 5.75 4.81 -22.50
N GLY A 76 4.92 5.60 -23.18
CA GLY A 76 5.07 5.91 -24.61
C GLY A 76 3.88 5.55 -25.50
N GLN A 77 2.68 5.26 -24.97
CA GLN A 77 1.49 5.21 -25.82
C GLN A 77 1.31 6.58 -26.51
N PRO A 78 1.33 6.68 -27.86
CA PRO A 78 0.88 7.89 -28.55
C PRO A 78 -0.52 8.22 -28.04
N ALA A 79 -0.82 9.50 -27.78
CA ALA A 79 -2.06 10.00 -27.16
C ALA A 79 -3.23 9.02 -27.33
N GLY A 80 -3.62 8.35 -26.23
CA GLY A 80 -4.50 7.19 -26.31
C GLY A 80 -5.87 7.51 -26.93
N PRO A 81 -6.55 6.53 -27.55
CA PRO A 81 -7.88 6.70 -28.14
C PRO A 81 -8.91 7.26 -27.14
N GLY A 82 -8.70 7.06 -25.84
CA GLY A 82 -9.49 7.68 -24.76
C GLY A 82 -9.45 9.22 -24.78
N GLY A 83 -8.26 9.81 -24.72
CA GLY A 83 -8.10 11.27 -24.73
C GLY A 83 -8.56 11.90 -26.05
N PHE A 84 -8.33 11.22 -27.18
CA PHE A 84 -8.89 11.66 -28.47
C PHE A 84 -10.42 11.71 -28.43
N ALA A 85 -11.07 10.67 -27.89
CA ALA A 85 -12.53 10.60 -27.80
C ALA A 85 -13.10 11.67 -26.86
N GLU A 86 -12.46 11.96 -25.74
CA GLU A 86 -12.87 13.05 -24.83
C GLU A 86 -12.86 14.41 -25.54
N LEU A 87 -11.77 14.74 -26.24
CA LEU A 87 -11.65 15.99 -27.00
C LEU A 87 -12.69 16.07 -28.13
N TYR A 88 -12.95 14.96 -28.81
CA TYR A 88 -13.95 14.91 -29.87
C TYR A 88 -15.36 15.12 -29.33
N VAL A 89 -15.73 14.48 -28.22
CA VAL A 89 -17.04 14.67 -27.57
C VAL A 89 -17.20 16.11 -27.10
N ASN A 90 -16.15 16.73 -26.56
CA ASN A 90 -16.17 18.15 -26.20
C ASN A 90 -16.49 19.04 -27.41
N ALA A 91 -15.78 18.82 -28.53
CA ALA A 91 -16.00 19.57 -29.76
C ALA A 91 -17.41 19.33 -30.32
N TYR A 92 -17.89 18.09 -30.32
CA TYR A 92 -19.23 17.72 -30.78
C TYR A 92 -20.34 18.39 -29.98
N LEU A 93 -20.22 18.44 -28.64
CA LEU A 93 -21.22 19.08 -27.79
C LEU A 93 -21.26 20.60 -27.96
N ALA A 94 -20.14 21.22 -28.29
CA ALA A 94 -20.06 22.65 -28.57
C ALA A 94 -20.47 23.00 -30.01
N ALA A 95 -20.32 22.06 -30.95
CA ALA A 95 -20.69 22.24 -32.35
C ALA A 95 -22.22 22.34 -32.50
N GLY A 96 -22.63 23.06 -33.54
CA GLY A 96 -24.01 23.27 -33.92
C GLY A 96 -24.09 23.70 -35.38
N GLU A 97 -25.28 24.07 -35.82
CA GLU A 97 -25.56 24.50 -37.20
C GLU A 97 -24.59 25.58 -37.66
N GLY A 98 -23.89 25.33 -38.76
CA GLY A 98 -22.91 26.25 -39.34
C GLY A 98 -21.52 26.23 -38.69
N THR A 99 -21.28 25.37 -37.70
CA THR A 99 -19.97 25.20 -37.05
C THR A 99 -19.41 23.78 -37.19
N GLU A 100 -19.91 22.99 -38.16
CA GLU A 100 -19.51 21.60 -38.41
C GLU A 100 -18.03 21.45 -38.74
N GLU A 101 -17.40 22.47 -39.34
CA GLU A 101 -15.96 22.48 -39.62
C GLU A 101 -15.10 22.37 -38.35
N SER A 102 -15.62 22.75 -37.18
CA SER A 102 -14.94 22.54 -35.90
C SER A 102 -14.68 21.07 -35.57
N LEU A 103 -15.43 20.15 -36.20
CA LEU A 103 -15.25 18.70 -36.03
C LEU A 103 -14.20 18.11 -36.99
N ALA A 104 -13.77 18.85 -38.02
CA ALA A 104 -12.85 18.35 -39.04
C ALA A 104 -11.51 17.79 -38.50
N PRO A 105 -10.91 18.32 -37.42
CA PRO A 105 -9.70 17.73 -36.83
C PRO A 105 -9.90 16.31 -36.29
N PHE A 106 -11.14 15.94 -35.96
CA PHE A 106 -11.48 14.64 -35.37
C PHE A 106 -12.17 13.74 -36.38
N LEU A 107 -13.12 14.26 -37.15
CA LEU A 107 -13.92 13.54 -38.13
C LEU A 107 -13.62 14.09 -39.53
N PRO A 108 -12.83 13.39 -40.35
CA PRO A 108 -12.49 13.85 -41.71
C PRO A 108 -13.71 14.14 -42.60
N THR A 109 -14.83 13.44 -42.36
CA THR A 109 -16.10 13.61 -43.07
C THR A 109 -17.04 14.62 -42.38
N ALA A 110 -16.53 15.48 -41.49
CA ALA A 110 -17.34 16.45 -40.76
C ALA A 110 -18.14 17.40 -41.66
N ARG A 111 -17.63 17.70 -42.88
CA ARG A 111 -18.29 18.58 -43.85
C ARG A 111 -19.57 17.98 -44.45
N ASP A 112 -19.72 16.66 -44.36
CA ASP A 112 -20.90 15.95 -44.85
C ASP A 112 -21.96 15.77 -43.75
N VAL A 113 -21.67 16.23 -42.53
CA VAL A 113 -22.60 16.21 -41.40
C VAL A 113 -23.42 17.49 -41.41
N THR A 114 -24.70 17.38 -41.05
CA THR A 114 -25.56 18.53 -40.78
C THR A 114 -25.95 18.53 -39.31
N LEU A 115 -25.61 19.59 -38.59
CA LEU A 115 -26.05 19.79 -37.20
C LEU A 115 -27.21 20.77 -37.17
N THR A 116 -28.22 20.49 -36.34
CA THR A 116 -29.41 21.34 -36.20
C THR A 116 -29.49 22.03 -34.83
N ALA A 117 -28.58 21.70 -33.92
CA ALA A 117 -28.48 22.36 -32.62
C ALA A 117 -27.87 23.75 -32.79
N ALA A 118 -28.28 24.72 -31.96
CA ALA A 118 -27.61 26.01 -31.94
C ALA A 118 -26.14 25.85 -31.51
N PRO A 119 -25.17 26.50 -32.18
CA PRO A 119 -23.78 26.47 -31.76
C PRO A 119 -23.60 26.86 -30.29
N GLY A 120 -22.85 26.04 -29.55
CA GLY A 120 -22.61 26.25 -28.14
C GLY A 120 -23.82 26.04 -27.23
N ALA A 121 -24.92 25.45 -27.71
CA ALA A 121 -26.11 25.18 -26.88
C ALA A 121 -25.81 24.26 -25.68
N GLN A 122 -24.78 23.43 -25.79
CA GLN A 122 -24.32 22.54 -24.74
C GLN A 122 -22.82 22.73 -24.50
N ARG A 123 -22.40 22.49 -23.26
CA ARG A 123 -20.99 22.49 -22.90
C ARG A 123 -20.68 21.35 -21.95
N ALA A 124 -19.63 20.61 -22.25
CA ALA A 124 -19.07 19.66 -21.30
C ALA A 124 -18.32 20.42 -20.19
N GLN A 125 -18.68 20.15 -18.94
CA GLN A 125 -17.96 20.62 -17.76
C GLN A 125 -16.85 19.65 -17.36
N GLU A 126 -17.14 18.35 -17.48
CA GLU A 126 -16.24 17.25 -17.14
C GLU A 126 -16.40 16.16 -18.20
N LEU A 127 -15.29 15.53 -18.59
CA LEU A 127 -15.23 14.43 -19.54
C LEU A 127 -14.28 13.36 -19.01
N ALA A 128 -14.63 12.10 -19.19
CA ALA A 128 -13.76 10.97 -18.87
C ALA A 128 -14.07 9.75 -19.75
N ALA A 129 -13.05 9.16 -20.35
CA ALA A 129 -13.15 7.86 -21.02
C ALA A 129 -13.31 6.76 -19.96
N VAL A 130 -14.52 6.21 -19.85
CA VAL A 130 -14.89 5.18 -18.86
C VAL A 130 -14.72 3.75 -19.38
N LYS A 131 -14.57 3.58 -20.70
CA LYS A 131 -14.27 2.28 -21.32
C LYS A 131 -13.53 2.46 -22.63
N VAL A 132 -12.44 1.72 -22.84
CA VAL A 132 -11.73 1.65 -24.12
C VAL A 132 -11.65 0.20 -24.54
N ARG A 133 -12.34 -0.16 -25.62
CA ARG A 133 -12.32 -1.53 -26.17
C ARG A 133 -11.74 -1.52 -27.58
N GLN A 134 -10.68 -2.27 -27.79
CA GLN A 134 -10.18 -2.51 -29.14
C GLN A 134 -11.12 -3.47 -29.88
N VAL A 135 -11.67 -3.02 -31.00
CA VAL A 135 -12.55 -3.82 -31.86
C VAL A 135 -11.72 -4.61 -32.87
N SER A 136 -10.66 -4.00 -33.39
CA SER A 136 -9.66 -4.66 -34.23
C SER A 136 -8.32 -3.89 -34.17
N ALA A 137 -7.28 -4.39 -34.84
CA ALA A 137 -5.98 -3.73 -34.88
C ALA A 137 -6.11 -2.27 -35.35
N GLY A 138 -5.73 -1.31 -34.50
CA GLY A 138 -5.85 0.11 -34.82
C GLY A 138 -7.28 0.68 -34.82
N TYR A 139 -8.27 -0.03 -34.26
CA TYR A 139 -9.66 0.44 -34.21
C TYR A 139 -10.30 0.16 -32.85
N TRP A 140 -10.83 1.21 -32.22
CA TRP A 140 -11.36 1.19 -30.87
C TRP A 140 -12.77 1.73 -30.81
N SER A 141 -13.52 1.22 -29.85
CA SER A 141 -14.74 1.81 -29.37
C SER A 141 -14.51 2.33 -27.95
N VAL A 142 -14.68 3.63 -27.79
CA VAL A 142 -14.45 4.34 -26.53
C VAL A 142 -15.78 4.85 -25.99
N THR A 143 -16.11 4.56 -24.74
CA THR A 143 -17.24 5.18 -24.04
C THR A 143 -16.72 6.34 -23.19
N VAL A 144 -17.27 7.53 -23.42
CA VAL A 144 -16.93 8.78 -22.72
C VAL A 144 -18.12 9.20 -21.87
N ALA A 145 -17.91 9.38 -20.58
CA ALA A 145 -18.85 10.06 -19.69
C ALA A 145 -18.67 11.58 -19.83
N ALA A 146 -19.76 12.32 -19.95
CA ALA A 146 -19.78 13.77 -20.10
C ALA A 146 -20.78 14.38 -19.12
N ARG A 147 -20.31 15.28 -18.25
CA ARG A 147 -21.20 16.16 -17.46
C ARG A 147 -21.51 17.38 -18.32
N ILE A 148 -22.74 17.45 -18.82
CA ILE A 148 -23.15 18.46 -19.80
C ILE A 148 -24.02 19.49 -19.10
N ALA A 149 -23.66 20.77 -19.21
CA ALA A 149 -24.53 21.88 -18.82
C ALA A 149 -25.14 22.54 -20.08
N PRO A 150 -26.43 22.90 -20.06
CA PRO A 150 -27.01 23.74 -21.09
C PRO A 150 -26.43 25.14 -20.98
N THR A 151 -26.02 25.70 -22.12
CA THR A 151 -25.55 27.08 -22.21
C THR A 151 -26.75 27.97 -22.56
N GLY A 152 -27.66 28.13 -21.60
CA GLY A 152 -28.88 28.89 -21.81
C GLY A 152 -28.62 30.40 -21.77
N THR A 153 -28.71 31.07 -22.92
CA THR A 153 -29.15 32.48 -22.99
C THR A 153 -30.67 32.54 -22.78
N THR A 154 -31.17 32.00 -21.68
CA THR A 154 -32.48 32.40 -21.18
C THR A 154 -32.21 33.50 -20.16
N LYS A 155 -32.89 34.63 -20.31
CA LYS A 155 -32.98 35.68 -19.27
C LYS A 155 -33.64 35.07 -18.03
N ALA A 156 -32.91 34.25 -17.28
CA ALA A 156 -33.24 33.92 -15.91
C ALA A 156 -32.90 35.15 -15.09
N LYS A 157 -33.94 35.79 -14.56
CA LYS A 157 -33.85 36.83 -13.53
C LYS A 157 -32.81 36.40 -12.48
N PRO A 158 -31.88 37.29 -12.06
CA PRO A 158 -30.91 36.92 -11.05
C PRO A 158 -31.64 36.76 -9.71
N GLU A 159 -32.02 35.54 -9.36
CA GLU A 159 -32.26 35.20 -7.97
C GLU A 159 -30.92 35.05 -7.28
N LYS A 160 -30.70 35.95 -6.33
CA LYS A 160 -29.52 36.03 -5.49
C LYS A 160 -29.39 34.76 -4.64
N GLU A 161 -28.14 34.36 -4.46
CA GLU A 161 -27.60 33.64 -3.29
C GLU A 161 -28.23 32.29 -2.94
N SER A 162 -27.59 31.22 -3.41
CA SER A 162 -27.06 30.18 -2.52
C SER A 162 -26.07 29.32 -3.29
N GLY A 163 -24.89 29.04 -2.72
CA GLY A 163 -23.75 28.35 -3.34
C GLY A 163 -24.00 26.87 -3.65
N SER A 164 -24.93 26.59 -4.56
CA SER A 164 -25.22 25.24 -5.08
C SER A 164 -24.81 25.15 -6.55
N ALA A 165 -24.27 23.99 -6.95
CA ALA A 165 -23.83 23.66 -8.30
C ALA A 165 -24.84 24.14 -9.39
N PRO A 166 -24.38 24.46 -10.62
CA PRO A 166 -25.28 24.95 -11.66
C PRO A 166 -26.41 23.94 -11.89
N SER A 167 -27.60 24.31 -11.43
CA SER A 167 -28.85 23.57 -11.59
C SER A 167 -29.12 23.41 -13.08
N GLY A 168 -28.77 22.25 -13.63
CA GLY A 168 -28.90 21.96 -15.07
C GLY A 168 -27.85 21.01 -15.67
N ALA A 169 -26.76 20.69 -14.96
CA ALA A 169 -25.77 19.75 -15.50
C ALA A 169 -26.23 18.29 -15.40
N VAL A 170 -26.22 17.54 -16.52
CA VAL A 170 -26.64 16.14 -16.61
C VAL A 170 -25.47 15.26 -17.05
N LEU A 171 -25.30 14.10 -16.43
CA LEU A 171 -24.32 13.10 -16.85
C LEU A 171 -24.86 12.24 -18.00
N ARG A 172 -24.14 12.20 -19.12
CA ARG A 172 -24.46 11.37 -20.30
C ARG A 172 -23.24 10.57 -20.74
N TYR A 173 -23.48 9.55 -21.57
CA TYR A 173 -22.42 8.69 -22.07
C TYR A 173 -22.46 8.65 -23.59
N PHE A 174 -21.29 8.77 -24.21
CA PHE A 174 -21.14 8.75 -25.66
C PHE A 174 -20.17 7.66 -26.07
N GLN A 175 -20.53 6.90 -27.10
CA GLN A 175 -19.66 5.94 -27.74
C GLN A 175 -19.01 6.56 -28.97
N VAL A 176 -17.69 6.52 -29.02
CA VAL A 176 -16.85 7.07 -30.09
C VAL A 176 -16.08 5.94 -30.75
N ALA A 177 -16.19 5.83 -32.06
CA ALA A 177 -15.39 4.91 -32.86
C ALA A 177 -14.10 5.62 -33.32
N VAL A 178 -12.94 5.16 -32.86
CA VAL A 178 -11.63 5.77 -33.12
C VAL A 178 -10.78 4.82 -33.94
N ARG A 179 -10.19 5.31 -35.03
CA ARG A 179 -9.26 4.57 -35.88
C ARG A 179 -7.89 5.22 -35.87
N SER A 180 -6.83 4.41 -35.83
CA SER A 180 -5.47 4.84 -36.09
C SER A 180 -5.16 4.75 -37.58
N GLY A 181 -4.65 5.84 -38.13
CA GLY A 181 -4.11 5.95 -39.48
C GLY A 181 -2.58 5.83 -39.51
N ALA A 182 -2.01 6.09 -40.69
CA ALA A 182 -0.56 6.10 -40.87
C ALA A 182 0.11 7.11 -39.93
N GLY A 183 1.29 6.76 -39.41
CA GLY A 183 2.06 7.64 -38.51
C GLY A 183 1.43 7.84 -37.12
N GLY A 184 0.44 7.01 -36.73
CA GLY A 184 -0.19 7.07 -35.41
C GLY A 184 -1.28 8.13 -35.27
N ALA A 185 -1.65 8.82 -36.36
CA ALA A 185 -2.77 9.77 -36.35
C ALA A 185 -4.07 9.07 -35.95
N LEU A 186 -4.93 9.74 -35.19
CA LEU A 186 -6.25 9.22 -34.80
C LEU A 186 -7.35 9.98 -35.53
N ALA A 187 -8.39 9.26 -35.94
CA ALA A 187 -9.59 9.82 -36.56
C ALA A 187 -10.84 9.11 -36.03
N ALA A 188 -11.91 9.88 -35.81
CA ALA A 188 -13.23 9.36 -35.58
C ALA A 188 -13.79 8.76 -36.87
N ALA A 189 -14.45 7.60 -36.76
CA ALA A 189 -15.10 6.96 -37.89
C ALA A 189 -16.55 7.42 -38.10
N ALA A 190 -17.17 8.03 -37.09
CA ALA A 190 -18.56 8.51 -37.11
C ALA A 190 -18.78 9.55 -35.99
N LEU A 191 -19.94 10.21 -36.02
CA LEU A 191 -20.41 11.04 -34.90
C LEU A 191 -20.54 10.22 -33.60
N PRO A 192 -20.39 10.86 -32.42
CA PRO A 192 -20.61 10.18 -31.16
C PRO A 192 -22.06 9.68 -31.04
N ALA A 193 -22.24 8.43 -30.63
CA ALA A 193 -23.56 7.87 -30.33
C ALA A 193 -23.85 8.01 -28.84
N GLU A 194 -24.99 8.58 -28.45
CA GLU A 194 -25.41 8.57 -27.04
C GLU A 194 -25.82 7.15 -26.65
N VAL A 195 -25.27 6.65 -25.53
CA VAL A 195 -25.47 5.29 -25.02
C VAL A 195 -25.87 5.32 -23.55
N ALA A 196 -26.44 4.21 -23.08
CA ALA A 196 -26.73 4.05 -21.65
C ALA A 196 -25.44 4.09 -20.81
N ALA A 197 -25.59 4.46 -19.53
CA ALA A 197 -24.50 4.36 -18.56
C ALA A 197 -23.94 2.93 -18.51
N PRO A 198 -22.61 2.75 -18.43
CA PRO A 198 -22.03 1.45 -18.12
C PRO A 198 -22.63 0.90 -16.83
N LEU A 199 -22.83 -0.42 -16.76
CA LEU A 199 -23.34 -1.08 -15.57
C LEU A 199 -22.38 -0.84 -14.40
N SER A 200 -22.92 -0.37 -13.28
CA SER A 200 -22.22 -0.40 -11.99
C SER A 200 -22.24 -1.83 -11.46
N GLY A 201 -21.07 -2.36 -11.07
CA GLY A 201 -20.98 -3.67 -10.41
C GLY A 201 -21.55 -3.67 -8.99
N GLU A 202 -21.72 -4.86 -8.43
CA GLU A 202 -22.03 -5.02 -7.01
C GLU A 202 -20.86 -4.55 -6.14
N ALA A 203 -21.16 -4.04 -4.95
CA ALA A 203 -20.11 -3.62 -4.02
C ALA A 203 -19.27 -4.84 -3.61
N PRO A 204 -17.93 -4.79 -3.74
CA PRO A 204 -17.11 -5.90 -3.32
C PRO A 204 -17.17 -6.04 -1.79
N SER A 205 -17.17 -7.29 -1.32
CA SER A 205 -17.08 -7.57 0.11
C SER A 205 -15.62 -7.51 0.57
N LEU A 206 -15.39 -6.87 1.71
CA LEU A 206 -14.06 -6.72 2.29
C LEU A 206 -13.78 -7.83 3.33
N ALA A 207 -12.51 -8.13 3.58
CA ALA A 207 -12.09 -9.17 4.53
C ALA A 207 -12.10 -8.72 6.01
N TYR A 208 -12.45 -7.46 6.28
CA TYR A 208 -12.49 -6.90 7.64
C TYR A 208 -13.77 -7.33 8.36
N GLY A 209 -13.65 -7.60 9.66
CA GLY A 209 -14.82 -7.84 10.51
C GLY A 209 -15.60 -6.58 10.83
N GLN A 210 -16.33 -6.60 11.95
CA GLN A 210 -17.12 -5.45 12.40
C GLN A 210 -16.24 -4.23 12.70
N SER A 211 -16.72 -3.07 12.25
CA SER A 211 -16.11 -1.78 12.56
C SER A 211 -16.57 -1.33 13.96
N VAL A 212 -15.62 -1.01 14.83
CA VAL A 212 -15.90 -0.59 16.23
C VAL A 212 -15.16 0.71 16.58
N PRO A 213 -15.67 1.51 17.53
CA PRO A 213 -14.94 2.66 18.05
C PRO A 213 -13.66 2.20 18.73
N VAL A 214 -12.58 2.95 18.54
CA VAL A 214 -11.31 2.65 19.22
C VAL A 214 -11.31 3.29 20.60
N PRO A 215 -11.15 2.52 21.69
CA PRO A 215 -11.02 3.10 23.03
C PRO A 215 -9.78 4.00 23.11
N ALA A 216 -9.88 5.14 23.79
CA ALA A 216 -8.74 6.07 23.97
C ALA A 216 -7.53 5.44 24.70
N SER A 217 -7.77 4.36 25.45
CA SER A 217 -6.74 3.58 26.15
C SER A 217 -6.06 2.52 25.28
N ASP A 218 -6.55 2.25 24.08
CA ASP A 218 -5.94 1.26 23.17
C ASP A 218 -4.58 1.79 22.64
N PRO A 219 -3.46 1.08 22.90
CA PRO A 219 -2.14 1.45 22.37
C PRO A 219 -2.11 1.56 20.84
N ALA A 220 -2.89 0.75 20.12
CA ALA A 220 -3.00 0.83 18.66
C ALA A 220 -3.72 2.12 18.26
N GLY A 221 -4.83 2.44 18.94
CA GLY A 221 -5.57 3.70 18.74
C GLY A 221 -4.75 4.95 18.94
N GLN A 222 -3.89 4.97 19.97
CA GLN A 222 -2.98 6.09 20.24
C GLN A 222 -1.93 6.24 19.13
N THR A 223 -1.37 5.13 18.67
CA THR A 223 -0.41 5.11 17.56
C THR A 223 -1.06 5.63 16.27
N LEU A 224 -2.25 5.13 15.94
CA LEU A 224 -3.01 5.57 14.77
C LEU A 224 -3.37 7.05 14.85
N SER A 225 -3.84 7.53 16.00
CA SER A 225 -4.21 8.93 16.20
C SER A 225 -3.00 9.86 16.02
N GLY A 226 -1.86 9.50 16.62
CA GLY A 226 -0.62 10.24 16.47
C GLY A 226 -0.09 10.23 15.04
N PHE A 227 -0.14 9.07 14.38
CA PHE A 227 0.25 8.91 12.97
C PHE A 227 -0.60 9.81 12.06
N PHE A 228 -1.93 9.76 12.14
CA PHE A 228 -2.80 10.56 11.29
C PHE A 228 -2.70 12.06 11.57
N ALA A 229 -2.48 12.46 12.82
CA ALA A 229 -2.19 13.86 13.16
C ALA A 229 -0.91 14.35 12.47
N ALA A 230 0.17 13.55 12.47
CA ALA A 230 1.41 13.91 11.80
C ALA A 230 1.31 13.83 10.27
N TYR A 231 0.61 12.81 9.75
CA TYR A 231 0.52 12.50 8.32
C TYR A 231 -0.40 13.46 7.56
N LEU A 232 -1.55 13.83 8.14
CA LEU A 232 -2.60 14.60 7.46
C LEU A 232 -2.76 16.04 7.97
N ALA A 233 -2.43 16.29 9.24
CA ALA A 233 -2.52 17.63 9.84
C ALA A 233 -1.16 18.29 10.08
N GLY A 234 -0.06 17.59 9.76
CA GLY A 234 1.30 18.09 10.00
C GLY A 234 1.63 18.31 11.48
N SER A 235 0.88 17.69 12.39
CA SER A 235 1.03 17.85 13.84
C SER A 235 1.88 16.75 14.44
N GLY A 236 3.08 17.11 14.91
CA GLY A 236 4.05 16.17 15.48
C GLY A 236 5.05 15.63 14.45
N GLN A 237 5.74 14.55 14.82
CA GLN A 237 6.79 13.93 13.99
C GLN A 237 6.27 12.59 13.45
N LEU A 238 6.24 12.44 12.12
CA LEU A 238 5.72 11.23 11.48
C LEU A 238 6.57 9.99 11.78
N ASP A 239 7.90 10.13 11.69
CA ASP A 239 8.87 9.04 11.80
C ASP A 239 8.77 8.24 13.11
N ARG A 240 8.24 8.85 14.18
CA ARG A 240 8.10 8.19 15.49
C ARG A 240 7.05 7.07 15.49
N TYR A 241 6.13 7.11 14.54
CA TYR A 241 5.06 6.13 14.41
C TYR A 241 5.38 5.08 13.36
N LEU A 242 6.44 5.25 12.56
CA LEU A 242 6.78 4.33 11.47
C LEU A 242 7.65 3.18 11.98
N SER A 243 7.44 2.00 11.39
CA SER A 243 8.32 0.86 11.60
C SER A 243 9.69 1.14 10.97
N PRO A 244 10.79 0.58 11.51
CA PRO A 244 12.10 0.69 10.88
C PRO A 244 12.08 0.24 9.42
N GLY A 245 12.62 1.07 8.54
CA GLY A 245 12.65 0.80 7.09
C GLY A 245 11.38 1.21 6.34
N THR A 246 10.30 1.61 7.04
CA THR A 246 9.12 2.22 6.42
C THR A 246 9.39 3.71 6.16
N ALA A 247 9.28 4.13 4.90
CA ALA A 247 9.41 5.52 4.50
C ALA A 247 8.05 6.06 4.03
N LEU A 248 7.52 7.03 4.76
CA LEU A 248 6.31 7.77 4.39
C LEU A 248 6.58 9.27 4.58
N SER A 249 6.07 10.08 3.66
CA SER A 249 6.13 11.53 3.77
C SER A 249 4.76 12.07 4.16
N PRO A 250 4.67 13.08 5.04
CA PRO A 250 3.39 13.70 5.37
C PRO A 250 2.79 14.38 4.12
N VAL A 251 1.47 14.47 4.08
CA VAL A 251 0.76 15.20 3.02
C VAL A 251 1.08 16.68 3.13
N SER A 252 1.60 17.27 2.05
CA SER A 252 2.10 18.65 2.04
C SER A 252 1.55 19.45 0.85
N PRO A 253 0.99 20.66 1.07
CA PRO A 253 0.73 21.28 2.38
C PRO A 253 -0.34 20.50 3.17
N ALA A 254 -0.32 20.59 4.50
CA ALA A 254 -1.27 19.87 5.36
C ALA A 254 -2.72 20.31 5.06
N PRO A 255 -3.60 19.42 4.54
CA PRO A 255 -4.95 19.81 4.13
C PRO A 255 -5.92 19.96 5.30
N TYR A 256 -5.59 19.43 6.48
CA TYR A 256 -6.50 19.40 7.64
C TYR A 256 -5.89 20.08 8.86
N ALA A 257 -6.75 20.69 9.67
CA ALA A 257 -6.37 21.29 10.95
C ALA A 257 -6.48 20.28 12.11
N ARG A 258 -7.33 19.27 11.98
CA ARG A 258 -7.52 18.20 12.97
C ARG A 258 -7.86 16.89 12.29
N VAL A 259 -7.36 15.77 12.82
CA VAL A 259 -7.80 14.42 12.44
C VAL A 259 -8.07 13.59 13.68
N GLU A 260 -9.19 12.88 13.69
CA GLU A 260 -9.64 12.00 14.77
C GLU A 260 -9.89 10.59 14.22
N VAL A 261 -9.38 9.54 14.89
CA VAL A 261 -9.67 8.16 14.52
C VAL A 261 -11.06 7.79 15.05
N ALA A 262 -12.00 7.56 14.14
CA ALA A 262 -13.40 7.33 14.49
C ALA A 262 -13.68 5.85 14.77
N GLN A 263 -13.27 4.96 13.87
CA GLN A 263 -13.55 3.53 13.95
C GLN A 263 -12.42 2.71 13.35
N VAL A 264 -12.29 1.45 13.80
CA VAL A 264 -11.37 0.47 13.22
C VAL A 264 -12.11 -0.86 13.02
N ALA A 265 -11.85 -1.50 11.89
CA ALA A 265 -12.15 -2.90 11.64
C ALA A 265 -10.83 -3.65 11.38
N GLU A 266 -10.79 -4.95 11.65
CA GLU A 266 -9.59 -5.78 11.48
C GLU A 266 -9.91 -7.06 10.74
N THR A 267 -8.96 -7.56 9.96
CA THR A 267 -9.10 -8.85 9.29
C THR A 267 -9.14 -10.00 10.29
N GLY A 268 -10.10 -10.92 10.13
CA GLY A 268 -10.13 -12.15 10.93
C GLY A 268 -10.64 -12.01 12.37
N THR A 269 -11.10 -10.83 12.79
CA THR A 269 -11.76 -10.60 14.09
C THR A 269 -12.93 -9.63 13.98
N ASN A 270 -13.96 -9.80 14.82
CA ASN A 270 -15.08 -8.86 14.93
C ASN A 270 -14.97 -7.94 16.15
N ASP A 271 -13.89 -8.07 16.93
CA ASP A 271 -13.64 -7.24 18.11
C ASP A 271 -12.18 -6.80 18.14
N PRO A 272 -11.79 -5.84 17.28
CA PRO A 272 -10.43 -5.31 17.27
C PRO A 272 -10.11 -4.45 18.51
N GLY A 273 -11.12 -4.06 19.32
CA GLY A 273 -10.97 -3.20 20.50
C GLY A 273 -10.74 -3.94 21.82
N ALA A 274 -10.96 -5.26 21.86
CA ALA A 274 -10.71 -6.09 23.05
C ALA A 274 -9.23 -6.20 23.45
N GLN A 275 -8.29 -5.88 22.56
CA GLN A 275 -6.85 -5.98 22.81
C GLN A 275 -6.31 -4.74 23.54
N GLN A 276 -6.51 -4.72 24.84
CA GLN A 276 -6.04 -3.65 25.75
C GLN A 276 -4.68 -3.97 26.40
N ALA A 277 -4.06 -5.07 26.00
CA ALA A 277 -2.77 -5.51 26.53
C ALA A 277 -1.60 -4.95 25.70
N VAL A 278 -0.42 -4.88 26.33
CA VAL A 278 0.84 -4.61 25.64
C VAL A 278 1.03 -5.65 24.53
N PRO A 279 1.22 -5.24 23.27
CA PRO A 279 1.33 -6.19 22.18
C PRO A 279 2.65 -6.97 22.27
N ALA A 280 2.60 -8.24 21.89
CA ALA A 280 3.79 -9.07 21.78
C ALA A 280 4.66 -8.61 20.60
N ASP A 281 5.98 -8.61 20.77
CA ASP A 281 6.89 -8.24 19.70
C ASP A 281 6.68 -9.10 18.45
N GLY A 282 6.67 -8.44 17.29
CA GLY A 282 6.39 -9.05 16.01
C GLY A 282 4.92 -9.32 15.71
N ALA A 283 3.99 -9.02 16.64
CA ALA A 283 2.56 -9.08 16.35
C ALA A 283 2.22 -8.16 15.17
N ARG A 284 1.22 -8.53 14.37
CA ARG A 284 0.78 -7.80 13.18
C ARG A 284 -0.73 -7.72 13.14
N ARG A 285 -1.26 -6.60 12.63
CA ARG A 285 -2.68 -6.38 12.41
C ARG A 285 -2.89 -5.66 11.09
N GLU A 286 -3.91 -6.09 10.35
CA GLU A 286 -4.37 -5.41 9.12
C GLU A 286 -5.71 -4.75 9.42
N LEU A 287 -5.69 -3.41 9.40
CA LEU A 287 -6.78 -2.59 9.89
C LEU A 287 -7.40 -1.79 8.74
N LEU A 288 -8.72 -1.65 8.76
CA LEU A 288 -9.44 -0.62 8.01
C LEU A 288 -9.82 0.48 9.00
N VAL A 289 -9.17 1.62 8.89
CA VAL A 289 -9.29 2.75 9.82
C VAL A 289 -10.14 3.84 9.18
N GLN A 290 -11.22 4.22 9.86
CA GLN A 290 -12.02 5.39 9.50
C GLN A 290 -11.57 6.58 10.33
N VAL A 291 -11.24 7.68 9.67
CA VAL A 291 -10.83 8.93 10.31
C VAL A 291 -11.77 10.06 9.93
N ALA A 292 -12.07 10.93 10.89
CA ALA A 292 -12.74 12.19 10.68
C ALA A 292 -11.69 13.29 10.56
N ALA A 293 -11.56 13.87 9.38
CA ALA A 293 -10.59 14.93 9.11
C ALA A 293 -11.30 16.28 8.95
N THR A 294 -10.89 17.27 9.73
CA THR A 294 -11.52 18.59 9.76
C THR A 294 -10.56 19.63 9.21
N ASP A 295 -10.99 20.35 8.18
CA ASP A 295 -10.20 21.41 7.55
C ASP A 295 -10.18 22.71 8.39
N THR A 296 -9.41 23.70 7.94
CA THR A 296 -9.29 25.01 8.62
C THR A 296 -10.57 25.82 8.63
N ALA A 297 -11.54 25.49 7.75
CA ALA A 297 -12.86 26.10 7.72
C ALA A 297 -13.88 25.36 8.62
N GLY A 298 -13.43 24.34 9.35
CA GLY A 298 -14.27 23.52 10.22
C GLY A 298 -15.10 22.47 9.48
N GLN A 299 -14.86 22.23 8.19
CA GLN A 299 -15.57 21.21 7.43
C GLN A 299 -14.97 19.84 7.69
N GLN A 300 -15.79 18.90 8.14
CA GLN A 300 -15.38 17.54 8.46
C GLN A 300 -15.64 16.60 7.27
N ARG A 301 -14.66 15.76 6.95
CA ARG A 301 -14.77 14.71 5.93
C ARG A 301 -14.34 13.35 6.49
N PRO A 302 -15.12 12.28 6.29
CA PRO A 302 -14.67 10.93 6.60
C PRO A 302 -13.66 10.47 5.55
N LEU A 303 -12.59 9.82 6.00
CA LEU A 303 -11.60 9.14 5.14
C LEU A 303 -11.42 7.71 5.66
N ALA A 304 -11.07 6.78 4.75
CA ALA A 304 -10.79 5.40 5.09
C ALA A 304 -9.39 5.01 4.62
N TYR A 305 -8.65 4.29 5.47
CA TYR A 305 -7.30 3.83 5.18
C TYR A 305 -7.17 2.36 5.56
N ALA A 306 -6.61 1.55 4.65
CA ALA A 306 -6.11 0.24 4.98
C ALA A 306 -4.67 0.38 5.50
N ILE A 307 -4.40 -0.09 6.71
CA ILE A 307 -3.13 0.07 7.42
C ILE A 307 -2.68 -1.27 7.97
N ALA A 308 -1.41 -1.62 7.73
CA ALA A 308 -0.76 -2.68 8.48
C ALA A 308 0.04 -2.06 9.63
N ILE A 309 -0.15 -2.58 10.84
CA ILE A 309 0.67 -2.22 12.01
C ILE A 309 1.43 -3.45 12.50
N THR A 310 2.63 -3.22 13.04
CA THR A 310 3.43 -4.25 13.69
C THR A 310 3.90 -3.80 15.06
N ALA A 311 4.00 -4.73 16.00
CA ALA A 311 4.41 -4.44 17.36
C ALA A 311 5.91 -4.65 17.54
N ARG A 312 6.54 -3.71 18.26
CA ARG A 312 7.95 -3.78 18.62
C ARG A 312 8.21 -3.04 19.93
N ASP A 313 8.93 -3.68 20.85
CA ASP A 313 9.26 -3.16 22.17
C ASP A 313 7.97 -2.77 22.94
N GLY A 314 6.92 -3.58 22.79
CA GLY A 314 5.62 -3.34 23.43
C GLY A 314 4.81 -2.15 22.89
N ARG A 315 5.16 -1.59 21.73
CA ARG A 315 4.39 -0.52 21.07
C ARG A 315 4.03 -0.89 19.64
N TRP A 316 2.95 -0.32 19.13
CA TRP A 316 2.59 -0.44 17.73
C TRP A 316 3.36 0.57 16.88
N GLU A 317 3.75 0.14 15.69
CA GLU A 317 4.35 0.95 14.64
C GLU A 317 3.57 0.72 13.33
N ILE A 318 3.46 1.76 12.50
CA ILE A 318 2.88 1.68 11.16
C ILE A 318 3.88 0.96 10.25
N ALA A 319 3.49 -0.19 9.73
CA ALA A 319 4.29 -0.95 8.79
C ALA A 319 4.05 -0.46 7.35
N SER A 320 2.79 -0.20 7.00
CA SER A 320 2.38 0.29 5.67
C SER A 320 1.03 1.00 5.69
N VAL A 321 0.82 1.85 4.68
CA VAL A 321 -0.50 2.36 4.28
C VAL A 321 -0.81 1.75 2.92
N GLU A 322 -1.82 0.90 2.86
CA GLU A 322 -2.14 0.11 1.69
C GLU A 322 -2.95 0.93 0.67
N GLY A 323 -2.69 0.67 -0.62
CA GLY A 323 -3.37 1.34 -1.72
C GLY A 323 -4.83 0.92 -1.92
N ALA A 324 -5.23 -0.22 -1.33
CA ALA A 324 -6.60 -0.72 -1.37
C ALA A 324 -6.90 -1.59 -0.13
N PRO A 325 -8.16 -1.60 0.36
CA PRO A 325 -8.59 -2.56 1.37
C PRO A 325 -8.54 -4.00 0.87
N VAL A 326 -8.30 -4.94 1.79
CA VAL A 326 -8.29 -6.37 1.48
C VAL A 326 -9.71 -6.86 1.13
N LEU A 327 -9.85 -7.48 -0.04
CA LEU A 327 -11.10 -8.12 -0.47
C LEU A 327 -11.30 -9.45 0.25
N SER A 328 -12.55 -9.82 0.48
CA SER A 328 -12.88 -11.16 0.95
C SER A 328 -12.52 -12.21 -0.12
N LYS A 329 -12.27 -13.45 0.31
CA LYS A 329 -11.95 -14.56 -0.62
C LYS A 329 -13.08 -14.87 -1.61
N ASP A 330 -14.32 -14.53 -1.26
CA ASP A 330 -15.47 -14.77 -2.14
C ASP A 330 -15.58 -13.68 -3.21
N SER A 331 -15.28 -12.42 -2.88
CA SER A 331 -15.22 -11.35 -3.88
C SER A 331 -14.02 -11.49 -4.83
N ALA A 332 -12.86 -11.95 -4.34
CA ALA A 332 -11.69 -12.19 -5.19
C ALA A 332 -11.92 -13.28 -6.25
N ARG A 333 -12.79 -14.27 -5.96
CA ARG A 333 -13.06 -15.40 -6.87
C ARG A 333 -14.08 -15.06 -7.98
N THR A 334 -14.96 -14.09 -7.74
CA THR A 334 -15.96 -13.66 -8.74
C THR A 334 -15.30 -12.99 -9.94
N ASP A 335 -14.27 -12.17 -9.71
CA ASP A 335 -13.54 -11.49 -10.80
C ASP A 335 -12.76 -12.47 -11.71
N GLU A 336 -12.23 -13.57 -11.15
CA GLU A 336 -11.52 -14.60 -11.94
C GLU A 336 -12.44 -15.44 -12.83
N ARG A 337 -13.74 -15.49 -12.52
CA ARG A 337 -14.73 -16.25 -13.31
C ARG A 337 -15.41 -15.43 -14.39
N GLU A 338 -15.51 -14.12 -14.25
CA GLU A 338 -16.05 -13.24 -15.29
C GLU A 338 -15.04 -12.87 -16.39
N THR A 339 -13.76 -13.23 -16.21
CA THR A 339 -12.68 -13.00 -17.17
C THR A 339 -12.35 -14.21 -18.06
N GLN A 340 -13.09 -15.32 -17.95
CA GLN A 340 -13.03 -16.49 -18.86
C GLN A 340 -14.25 -16.53 -19.80
#